data_AF-A0A3B0R9F1-F1
#
_entry.id   AF-A0A3B0R9F1-F1
#
_cell.length_a   1.000
_cell.length_b   1.000
_cell.length_c   1.000
_cell.angle_alpha   90.00
_cell.angle_beta   90.00
_cell.angle_gamma   90.00
#
_symmetry.space_group_name_H-M   'P 1'
#
loop_
_entity.id
_entity.type
_entity.pdbx_description
1 polymer ?
#
loop_
_entity_poly.entity_id
_entity_poly.type
_entity_poly.pdbx_seq_one_letter_code
_entity_poly.pdbx_strand_id
1 'polypeptide(L)'
;DIVVLPSGKKAAGLTFYYVTKSIIEDDGNVKEFVIEQLKKDTFKIIYVSDEQLLEENTKAISNAMERYLEKGLVINFERQHTLQRLKSGKLKQFSSLLNKNP
;
A
#
# COMPACT_ATOMS: atom_id res chain seq x y z
N ASP A 1 6.07 -3.41 -10.30
CA ASP A 1 6.55 -2.02 -10.39
C ASP A 1 7.65 -1.75 -9.37
N ILE A 2 8.44 -0.71 -9.66
CA ILE A 2 9.49 -0.18 -8.80
C ILE A 2 8.92 1.01 -8.05
N VAL A 3 9.28 1.14 -6.78
CA VAL A 3 9.00 2.33 -5.97
C VAL A 3 10.15 3.32 -6.17
N VAL A 4 9.82 4.60 -6.31
CA VAL A 4 10.80 5.69 -6.34
C VAL A 4 10.54 6.64 -5.18
N LEU A 5 11.47 6.73 -4.24
CA LEU A 5 11.33 7.54 -3.03
C LEU A 5 11.88 8.98 -3.23
N PRO A 6 11.52 9.95 -2.37
CA PRO A 6 12.06 11.32 -2.38
C PRO A 6 13.58 11.40 -2.47
N SER A 7 14.29 10.55 -1.72
CA SER A 7 15.76 10.47 -1.77
C SER A 7 16.34 9.99 -3.12
N GLY A 8 15.49 9.55 -4.05
CA GLY A 8 15.91 8.88 -5.29
C GLY A 8 16.16 7.39 -5.13
N LYS A 9 16.11 6.85 -3.90
CA LYS A 9 16.19 5.41 -3.63
C LYS A 9 15.08 4.67 -4.36
N LYS A 10 15.44 3.52 -4.93
CA LYS A 10 14.51 2.62 -5.62
C LYS A 10 14.37 1.33 -4.82
N ALA A 11 13.15 0.81 -4.75
CA ALA A 11 12.84 -0.44 -4.06
C ALA A 11 11.86 -1.29 -4.88
N ALA A 12 11.85 -2.59 -4.63
CA ALA A 12 10.82 -3.45 -5.20
C ALA A 12 9.45 -3.11 -4.58
N GLY A 13 8.44 -2.89 -5.41
CA GLY A 13 7.08 -2.60 -4.93
C GLY A 13 6.47 -3.71 -4.07
N LEU A 14 6.89 -4.97 -4.27
CA LEU A 14 6.43 -6.09 -3.45
C LEU A 14 6.94 -6.05 -2.00
N THR A 15 8.05 -5.36 -1.73
CA THR A 15 8.52 -5.16 -0.36
C THR A 15 7.47 -4.43 0.48
N PHE A 16 6.79 -3.44 -0.11
CA PHE A 16 5.70 -2.70 0.54
C PHE A 16 4.55 -3.62 0.87
N TYR A 17 4.16 -4.43 -0.12
CA TYR A 17 3.03 -5.32 0.00
C TYR A 17 3.23 -6.30 1.18
N TYR A 18 4.39 -6.93 1.28
CA TYR A 18 4.63 -7.91 2.36
C TYR A 18 4.75 -7.27 3.75
N VAL A 19 5.33 -6.08 3.86
CA VAL A 19 5.40 -5.33 5.13
C VAL A 19 4.00 -4.94 5.62
N THR A 20 3.14 -4.45 4.72
CA THR A 20 1.73 -4.18 5.07
C THR A 20 0.99 -5.46 5.41
N LYS A 21 1.18 -6.51 4.60
CA LYS A 21 0.47 -7.79 4.74
C LYS A 21 0.68 -8.39 6.13
N SER A 22 1.91 -8.39 6.65
CA SER A 22 2.19 -8.97 7.97
C SER A 22 1.48 -8.25 9.10
N ILE A 23 1.17 -6.96 8.96
CA ILE A 23 0.47 -6.18 9.99
C ILE A 23 -1.05 -6.35 9.86
N ILE A 24 -1.53 -6.42 8.62
CA ILE A 24 -2.95 -6.55 8.32
C ILE A 24 -3.46 -7.99 8.58
N GLU A 25 -2.63 -9.01 8.37
CA GLU A 25 -3.02 -10.41 8.63
C GLU A 25 -3.30 -10.67 10.11
N ASP A 26 -2.62 -9.95 11.01
CA ASP A 26 -2.85 -10.05 12.46
C ASP A 26 -4.23 -9.51 12.87
N ASP A 27 -4.83 -8.62 12.08
CA ASP A 27 -6.14 -8.00 12.35
C ASP A 27 -7.33 -8.87 11.87
N GLY A 28 -7.11 -9.78 10.92
CA GLY A 28 -8.13 -10.72 10.42
C GLY A 28 -9.33 -10.11 9.66
N ASN A 29 -9.52 -8.78 9.70
CA ASN A 29 -10.67 -8.08 9.12
C ASN A 29 -10.51 -7.74 7.62
N VAL A 30 -9.27 -7.64 7.12
CA VAL A 30 -9.01 -7.30 5.71
C VAL A 30 -8.95 -8.56 4.85
N LYS A 31 -9.79 -8.57 3.81
CA LYS A 31 -9.91 -9.67 2.84
C LYS A 31 -8.85 -9.60 1.75
N GLU A 32 -8.66 -8.42 1.18
CA GLU A 32 -7.65 -8.14 0.16
C GLU A 32 -7.27 -6.66 0.14
N PHE A 33 -6.07 -6.35 -0.35
CA PHE A 33 -5.61 -4.96 -0.50
C PHE A 33 -4.61 -4.80 -1.65
N VAL A 34 -4.46 -3.56 -2.11
CA VAL A 34 -3.45 -3.12 -3.07
C VAL A 34 -2.79 -1.83 -2.60
N ILE A 35 -1.59 -1.57 -3.10
CA ILE A 35 -0.83 -0.37 -2.79
C ILE A 35 -0.55 0.41 -4.07
N GLU A 36 -0.84 1.70 -4.05
CA GLU A 36 -0.55 2.61 -5.14
C GLU A 36 0.43 3.70 -4.68
N GLN A 37 1.51 3.90 -5.42
CA GLN A 37 2.36 5.07 -5.24
C GLN A 37 1.81 6.23 -6.06
N LEU A 38 1.30 7.26 -5.38
CA LEU A 38 0.71 8.45 -6.00
C LEU A 38 1.77 9.54 -6.28
N LYS A 39 2.67 9.73 -5.33
CA LYS A 39 3.83 10.62 -5.40
C LYS A 39 5.04 9.90 -4.82
N LYS A 40 6.23 10.49 -4.93
CA LYS A 40 7.44 9.85 -4.41
C LYS A 40 7.30 9.50 -2.93
N ASP A 41 6.76 10.43 -2.14
CA ASP A 41 6.51 10.34 -0.70
C ASP A 41 5.13 9.75 -0.33
N THR A 42 4.19 9.70 -1.28
CA THR A 42 2.78 9.45 -0.98
C THR A 42 2.31 8.11 -1.54
N PHE A 43 1.80 7.27 -0.66
CA PHE A 43 1.22 5.97 -0.98
C PHE A 43 -0.24 5.91 -0.57
N LYS A 44 -1.02 5.12 -1.29
CA LYS A 44 -2.40 4.79 -0.95
C LYS A 44 -2.53 3.27 -0.79
N ILE A 45 -3.06 2.84 0.34
CA ILE A 45 -3.44 1.46 0.60
C ILE A 45 -4.95 1.38 0.43
N ILE A 46 -5.38 0.66 -0.61
CA ILE A 46 -6.79 0.42 -0.90
C ILE A 46 -7.11 -0.99 -0.43
N TYR A 47 -8.09 -1.15 0.46
CA TYR A 47 -8.38 -2.41 1.11
C TYR A 47 -9.87 -2.75 1.11
N VAL A 48 -10.17 -4.04 1.11
CA VAL A 48 -11.52 -4.57 1.27
C VAL A 48 -11.61 -5.23 2.63
N SER A 49 -12.60 -4.79 3.41
CA SER A 49 -12.86 -5.29 4.76
C SER A 49 -14.32 -5.07 5.13
N ASP A 50 -14.80 -5.77 6.14
CA ASP A 50 -16.16 -5.55 6.65
C ASP A 50 -16.21 -4.29 7.53
N GLU A 51 -15.15 -4.05 8.29
CA GLU A 51 -15.02 -2.87 9.16
C GLU A 51 -13.82 -1.98 8.77
N GLN A 52 -13.81 -0.72 9.20
CA GLN A 52 -12.68 0.16 8.98
C GLN A 52 -11.43 -0.36 9.73
N LEU A 53 -10.24 -0.20 9.16
CA LEU A 53 -9.00 -0.51 9.86
C LEU A 53 -8.90 0.29 11.16
N LEU A 54 -8.49 -0.39 12.24
CA LEU A 54 -8.21 0.24 13.51
C LEU A 54 -7.08 1.28 13.36
N GLU A 55 -7.16 2.36 14.14
CA GLU A 55 -6.17 3.43 14.12
C GLU A 55 -4.76 2.88 14.42
N GLU A 56 -4.65 1.93 15.36
CA GLU A 56 -3.39 1.27 15.71
C GLU A 56 -2.75 0.55 14.51
N ASN A 57 -3.55 -0.10 13.66
CA ASN A 57 -3.06 -0.77 12.47
C ASN A 57 -2.57 0.24 11.43
N THR A 58 -3.33 1.32 11.18
CA THR A 58 -2.90 2.36 10.25
C THR A 58 -1.60 3.03 10.68
N LYS A 59 -1.41 3.23 12.00
CA LYS A 59 -0.20 3.77 12.60
C LYS A 59 0.97 2.77 12.53
N ALA A 60 0.73 1.49 12.82
CA ALA A 60 1.73 0.45 12.72
C ALA A 60 2.23 0.28 11.28
N ILE A 61 1.33 0.28 10.30
CA ILE A 61 1.68 0.23 8.88
C ILE A 61 2.51 1.45 8.48
N SER A 62 2.09 2.65 8.87
CA SER A 62 2.81 3.89 8.56
C SER A 62 4.23 3.87 9.14
N ASN A 63 4.38 3.45 10.40
CA ASN A 63 5.67 3.32 11.08
C ASN A 63 6.57 2.27 10.41
N ALA A 64 6.00 1.12 10.03
CA ALA A 64 6.76 0.06 9.37
C ALA A 64 7.24 0.52 7.98
N MET A 65 6.37 1.15 7.20
CA MET A 65 6.74 1.74 5.90
C MET A 65 7.92 2.70 6.07
N GLU A 66 7.81 3.65 7.00
CA GLU A 66 8.90 4.58 7.25
C GLU A 66 10.21 3.88 7.67
N ARG A 67 10.12 2.85 8.52
CA ARG A 67 11.27 2.10 9.01
C ARG A 67 11.99 1.36 7.88
N TYR A 68 11.27 0.72 6.97
CA TYR A 68 11.85 -0.10 5.92
C TYR A 68 12.30 0.71 4.69
N LEU A 69 11.81 1.94 4.54
CA LEU A 69 11.97 2.71 3.32
C LEU A 69 12.78 3.99 3.57
N GLU A 70 12.10 5.01 4.08
CA GLU A 70 12.64 6.27 4.58
C GLU A 70 11.58 7.06 5.36
N LYS A 71 12.02 8.08 6.10
CA LYS A 71 11.16 8.98 6.88
C LYS A 71 10.39 9.97 6.00
N GLY A 72 9.23 10.42 6.50
CA GLY A 72 8.42 11.46 5.87
C GLY A 72 7.46 10.93 4.81
N LEU A 73 7.11 9.64 4.87
CA LEU A 73 6.13 9.05 3.95
C LEU A 73 4.71 9.35 4.41
N VAL A 74 3.84 9.64 3.44
CA VAL A 74 2.41 9.85 3.65
C VAL A 74 1.67 8.61 3.19
N ILE A 75 0.95 7.96 4.10
CA ILE A 75 0.17 6.75 3.81
C ILE A 75 -1.33 7.06 3.97
N ASN A 76 -2.04 7.00 2.86
CA ASN A 76 -3.49 7.15 2.82
C ASN A 76 -4.16 5.76 2.84
N PHE A 77 -5.26 5.62 3.56
CA PHE A 77 -6.02 4.37 3.66
C PHE A 77 -7.41 4.58 3.07
N GLU A 78 -7.81 3.72 2.14
CA GLU A 78 -9.10 3.79 1.47
C GLU A 78 -9.81 2.44 1.52
N ARG A 79 -10.94 2.37 2.22
CA ARG A 79 -11.77 1.18 2.25
C ARG A 79 -12.68 1.12 1.02
N GLN A 80 -12.72 -0.02 0.37
CA GLN A 80 -13.64 -0.30 -0.75
C GLN A 80 -14.39 -1.62 -0.51
N HIS A 81 -15.50 -1.81 -1.20
CA HIS A 81 -16.26 -3.07 -1.16
C HIS A 81 -15.62 -4.16 -2.04
N THR A 82 -14.91 -3.76 -3.10
CA THR A 82 -14.26 -4.66 -4.06
C THR A 82 -13.05 -3.99 -4.68
N LEU A 83 -12.02 -4.76 -5.05
CA LEU A 83 -10.87 -4.25 -5.81
C LEU A 83 -10.97 -4.57 -7.31
N GLN A 84 -10.45 -3.65 -8.12
CA GLN A 84 -10.33 -3.88 -9.56
C GLN A 84 -9.27 -4.95 -9.86
N ARG A 85 -9.64 -5.90 -10.71
CA ARG A 85 -8.78 -6.99 -11.17
C ARG A 85 -8.29 -6.74 -12.59
N LEU A 86 -7.14 -7.30 -12.93
CA LEU A 86 -6.67 -7.34 -14.31
C LEU A 86 -7.62 -8.20 -15.16
N LYS A 87 -7.55 -8.07 -16.49
CA LYS A 87 -8.32 -8.92 -17.43
C LYS A 87 -8.12 -10.42 -17.19
N SER A 88 -6.99 -10.81 -16.60
CA SER A 88 -6.68 -12.20 -16.20
C SER A 88 -7.30 -12.63 -14.86
N GLY A 89 -8.08 -11.78 -14.19
CA GLY A 89 -8.63 -12.02 -12.85
C GLY A 89 -7.62 -11.82 -11.70
N LYS A 90 -6.33 -11.64 -12.01
CA LYS A 90 -5.29 -11.40 -11.00
C LYS A 90 -5.41 -10.01 -10.39
N LEU A 91 -5.19 -9.93 -9.08
CA LEU A 91 -5.08 -8.66 -8.36
C LEU A 91 -3.64 -8.12 -8.49
N LYS A 92 -3.48 -6.86 -8.90
CA LYS A 92 -2.17 -6.22 -8.98
C LYS A 92 -1.83 -5.57 -7.65
N GLN A 93 -1.02 -6.26 -6.85
CA GLN A 93 -0.67 -5.89 -5.47
C GLN A 93 -0.02 -4.52 -5.30
N PHE A 94 0.81 -4.10 -6.26
CA PHE A 94 1.48 -2.80 -6.22
C PHE A 94 1.48 -2.15 -7.61
N SER A 95 1.16 -0.85 -7.66
CA SER A 95 1.29 -0.01 -8.84
C SER A 95 2.00 1.30 -8.51
N SER A 96 2.96 1.71 -9.34
CA SER A 96 3.47 3.09 -9.29
C SER A 96 2.76 3.94 -10.35
N LEU A 97 2.17 5.05 -9.92
CA LEU A 97 1.43 5.98 -10.79
C LEU A 97 2.28 7.18 -11.24
N LEU A 98 3.54 7.26 -10.79
CA LEU A 98 4.44 8.39 -11.07
C LEU A 98 4.65 8.68 -12.57
N ASN A 99 4.54 7.66 -13.42
CA ASN A 99 4.75 7.76 -14.87
C ASN A 99 3.49 7.43 -15.67
N LYS A 100 2.32 7.32 -15.03
CA LYS A 100 1.06 7.24 -15.75
C LYS A 100 0.62 8.67 -16.05
N ASN A 101 0.99 9.17 -17.23
CA ASN A 101 0.37 10.38 -17.75
C ASN A 101 -1.16 10.14 -17.86
N PRO A 102 -2.00 11.14 -17.53
CA PRO A 102 -3.42 11.09 -17.83
C PRO A 102 -3.68 10.96 -19.34
#